data_AF-A0A3D3AKY0-F1
#
_entry.id   AF-A0A3D3AKY0-F1
#
_cell.length_a   1.000
_cell.length_b   1.000
_cell.length_c   1.000
_cell.angle_alpha   90.00
_cell.angle_beta   90.00
_cell.angle_gamma   90.00
#
_symmetry.space_group_name_H-M   'P 1'
#
loop_
_entity.id
_entity.type
_entity.pdbx_description
1 polymer ?
#
loop_
_entity_poly.entity_id
_entity_poly.type
_entity_poly.pdbx_seq_one_letter_code
_entity_poly.pdbx_strand_id
1 'polypeptide(L)' 'MLDVLNLLEKLKIIEKTEDWEKLREIRNALSHEYPFDIEERIANIQMALQSYQTLKTIYQNLKRFCKIDF' A
#
# COMPACT_ATOMS: atom_id res chain seq x y z
N MET A 1 -7.84 7.03 -12.12
CA MET A 1 -7.00 6.73 -10.93
C MET A 1 -5.53 6.97 -11.22
N LEU A 2 -5.02 6.55 -12.39
CA LEU A 2 -3.63 6.80 -12.79
C LEU A 2 -3.20 8.28 -12.69
N ASP A 3 -4.06 9.23 -13.07
CA ASP A 3 -3.74 10.66 -12.95
C ASP A 3 -3.51 11.12 -11.52
N VAL A 4 -4.26 10.56 -10.56
CA VAL A 4 -4.07 10.86 -9.14
C VAL A 4 -2.74 10.27 -8.66
N LEU A 5 -2.38 9.06 -9.08
CA LEU A 5 -1.10 8.44 -8.73
C LEU A 5 0.07 9.21 -9.33
N ASN A 6 -0.02 9.60 -10.60
CA ASN A 6 0.97 10.45 -11.26
C ASN A 6 1.14 11.79 -10.54
N LEU A 7 0.04 12.37 -10.03
CA LEU A 7 0.11 13.59 -9.23
C LEU A 7 0.79 13.34 -7.88
N LEU A 8 0.43 12.27 -7.16
CA LEU A 8 1.05 11.90 -5.88
C LEU A 8 2.54 11.63 -6.04
N GLU A 9 2.95 11.02 -7.15
CA GLU A 9 4.35 10.76 -7.50
C GLU A 9 5.11 12.07 -7.75
N LYS A 10 4.54 12.99 -8.54
CA LYS A 10 5.11 14.33 -8.75
C LYS A 10 5.25 15.12 -7.44
N LEU A 11 4.32 14.94 -6.51
CA LEU A 11 4.35 15.53 -5.17
C LEU A 11 5.29 14.80 -4.19
N LYS A 12 5.97 13.73 -4.64
CA LYS A 12 6.85 12.86 -3.83
C LYS A 12 6.14 12.24 -2.63
N ILE A 13 4.83 12.05 -2.73
CA ILE A 13 4.02 11.39 -1.71
C ILE A 13 4.17 9.87 -1.83
N ILE A 14 4.18 9.38 -3.06
CA ILE A 14 4.59 8.01 -3.42
C ILE A 14 5.89 8.09 -4.22
N GLU A 15 6.76 7.08 -4.11
CA GLU A 15 8.00 7.05 -4.89
C GLU A 15 7.74 6.76 -6.37
N LYS A 16 6.87 5.78 -6.62
CA LYS A 16 6.46 5.34 -7.94
C LYS A 16 5.01 4.90 -7.95
N THR A 17 4.32 5.13 -9.06
CA THR A 17 2.95 4.66 -9.27
C THR A 17 2.83 3.14 -9.12
N GLU A 18 3.83 2.35 -9.54
CA GLU A 18 3.82 0.89 -9.42
C GLU A 18 3.80 0.38 -7.97
N ASP A 19 4.29 1.15 -7.01
CA ASP A 19 4.27 0.73 -5.60
C ASP A 19 2.86 0.75 -5.04
N TRP A 20 2.01 1.64 -5.53
CA TRP A 20 0.58 1.63 -5.22
C TRP A 20 -0.12 0.42 -5.83
N GLU A 21 0.25 0.01 -7.05
CA GLU A 21 -0.28 -1.21 -7.67
C GLU A 21 0.00 -2.45 -6.82
N LYS A 22 1.24 -2.62 -6.36
CA LYS A 22 1.63 -3.74 -5.48
C LYS A 22 0.83 -3.76 -4.18
N LEU A 23 0.61 -2.59 -3.55
CA LEU A 23 -0.22 -2.49 -2.35
C LEU A 23 -1.66 -2.93 -2.62
N ARG A 24 -2.21 -2.63 -3.80
CA ARG A 24 -3.55 -3.08 -4.20
C ARG A 24 -3.61 -4.58 -4.43
N GLU A 25 -2.60 -5.18 -5.05
CA GLU A 25 -2.49 -6.63 -5.23
C GLU A 25 -2.44 -7.35 -3.88
N ILE A 26 -1.62 -6.89 -2.94
CA ILE A 26 -1.51 -7.46 -1.59
C ILE A 26 -2.85 -7.37 -0.85
N ARG A 27 -3.51 -6.21 -0.90
CA ARG A 27 -4.86 -6.04 -0.34
C ARG A 27 -5.85 -7.02 -0.98
N ASN A 28 -5.80 -7.21 -2.31
CA ASN A 28 -6.69 -8.13 -3.00
C ASN A 28 -6.43 -9.58 -2.57
N ALA A 29 -5.17 -9.99 -2.43
CA ALA A 29 -4.80 -11.32 -1.94
C ALA A 29 -5.30 -11.58 -0.50
N LEU A 30 -5.32 -10.55 0.34
CA LEU A 30 -5.89 -10.63 1.70
C LEU A 30 -7.43 -10.65 1.73
N SER A 31 -8.08 -10.01 0.75
CA SER A 31 -9.54 -9.86 0.68
C SER A 31 -10.21 -11.00 -0.07
N HIS A 32 -9.46 -11.73 -0.90
CA HIS A 32 -9.94 -12.96 -1.53
C HIS A 32 -10.31 -13.94 -0.42
N GLU A 33 -11.44 -14.65 -0.58
CA GLU A 33 -11.92 -15.62 0.41
C GLU A 33 -10.74 -16.52 0.80
N TYR A 34 -10.38 -16.46 2.08
CA TYR A 34 -9.13 -17.01 2.58
C TYR A 34 -8.86 -18.37 1.93
N PRO A 35 -7.71 -18.54 1.27
CA PRO A 35 -7.41 -19.82 0.64
C PRO A 35 -7.55 -20.92 1.71
N PHE A 36 -8.17 -22.05 1.34
CA PHE A 36 -8.33 -23.18 2.25
C PHE A 36 -6.97 -23.68 2.77
N ASP A 37 -5.90 -23.36 2.05
CA ASP A 37 -4.51 -23.60 2.43
C ASP A 37 -4.02 -22.60 3.49
N ILE A 38 -3.59 -23.14 4.63
CA ILE A 38 -3.02 -22.39 5.75
C ILE A 38 -1.68 -21.74 5.36
N GLU A 39 -0.86 -22.38 4.52
CA GLU A 39 0.44 -21.85 4.12
C GLU A 39 0.30 -20.58 3.29
N GLU A 40 -0.63 -20.59 2.34
CA GLU A 40 -0.95 -19.43 1.52
C GLU A 40 -1.48 -18.27 2.36
N ARG A 41 -2.30 -18.56 3.39
CA ARG A 41 -2.78 -17.54 4.33
C ARG A 41 -1.63 -16.90 5.12
N ILE A 42 -0.70 -17.71 5.61
CA ILE A 42 0.48 -17.21 6.35
C ILE A 42 1.34 -16.34 5.43
N ALA A 43 1.60 -16.78 4.20
CA ALA A 43 2.34 -16.02 3.20
C ALA A 43 1.68 -14.67 2.91
N ASN A 44 0.36 -14.64 2.73
CA ASN A 44 -0.40 -13.40 2.51
C ASN A 44 -0.29 -12.43 3.68
N ILE A 45 -0.38 -12.93 4.93
CA ILE A 45 -0.20 -12.10 6.13
C ILE A 45 1.23 -11.56 6.21
N GLN A 46 2.24 -12.37 5.91
CA GLN A 46 3.63 -11.91 5.89
C GLN A 46 3.86 -10.82 4.84
N MET A 47 3.32 -10.98 3.63
CA MET A 47 3.36 -9.94 2.59
C MET A 47 2.68 -8.65 3.04
N ALA A 48 1.53 -8.76 3.72
CA ALA A 48 0.84 -7.60 4.30
C ALA A 48 1.73 -6.84 5.29
N LEU A 49 2.33 -7.56 6.24
CA LEU A 49 3.20 -7.00 7.27
C LEU A 49 4.45 -6.34 6.67
N GLN A 50 5.03 -6.92 5.63
CA GLN A 50 6.16 -6.33 4.91
C GLN A 50 5.75 -5.03 4.19
N SER A 51 4.57 -5.03 3.55
CA SER A 51 4.05 -3.87 2.81
C SER A 51 3.59 -2.71 3.71
N TYR A 52 3.35 -2.97 4.99
CA TYR A 52 2.95 -1.95 5.97
C TYR A 52 3.94 -0.79 6.02
N GLN A 53 5.24 -1.04 5.91
CA GLN A 53 6.24 0.02 5.96
C GLN A 53 6.08 1.00 4.80
N THR A 54 5.80 0.51 3.60
CA THR A 54 5.50 1.35 2.42
C THR A 54 4.23 2.17 2.66
N LEU A 55 3.15 1.52 3.11
CA LEU A 55 1.88 2.21 3.37
C LEU A 55 2.03 3.29 4.45
N LYS A 56 2.79 3.01 5.51
CA LYS A 56 3.10 3.95 6.59
C LYS A 56 3.87 5.16 6.07
N THR A 57 4.88 4.95 5.21
CA THR A 57 5.64 6.05 4.59
C THR A 57 4.73 6.94 3.74
N ILE A 58 3.88 6.35 2.89
CA ILE A 58 2.92 7.11 2.07
C ILE A 58 1.99 7.94 2.95
N TYR A 59 1.46 7.34 4.02
CA TYR A 59 0.62 8.04 4.99
C TYR A 59 1.35 9.21 5.68
N GLN A 60 2.61 9.02 6.09
CA GLN A 60 3.42 10.08 6.68
C GLN A 60 3.68 11.22 5.70
N ASN A 61 3.93 10.91 4.43
CA ASN A 61 4.11 11.92 3.38
C ASN A 61 2.83 12.72 3.16
N LEU A 62 1.67 12.04 3.11
CA LEU A 62 0.35 12.69 3.03
C LEU A 62 0.11 13.61 4.23
N LYS A 63 0.36 13.12 5.45
CA LYS A 63 0.19 13.91 6.69
C LYS A 63 1.05 15.18 6.64
N ARG A 64 2.31 15.04 6.24
CA ARG A 64 3.27 16.15 6.09
C ARG A 64 2.82 17.15 5.01
N PHE A 65 2.35 16.67 3.87
CA PHE A 65 1.86 17.50 2.78
C PHE A 65 0.62 18.31 3.20
N CYS A 66 -0.32 17.69 3.89
CA CYS A 66 -1.55 18.33 4.35
C CYS A 66 -1.37 19.17 5.63
N LYS A 67 -0.18 19.17 6.25
CA LYS A 67 0.10 19.82 7.54
C LYS A 67 -0.90 19.42 8.64
N ILE A 68 -1.35 18.16 8.64
CA ILE A 68 -2.27 17.65 9.65
C ILE A 68 -1.42 17.18 10.82
N ASP A 69 -1.52 17.85 11.97
CA ASP A 69 -1.04 17.32 13.25
C ASP A 69 -2.23 16.65 13.97
N PHE A 70 -2.03 15.40 14.39
CA PHE A 70 -2.95 14.62 15.22
C PHE A 70 -2.22 14.31 16.50
#